data_AF-A0A7J2URK6-F1
#
_entry.id   AF-A0A7J2URK6-F1
#
_cell.length_a   1.000
_cell.length_b   1.000
_cell.length_c   1.000
_cell.angle_alpha   90.00
_cell.angle_beta   90.00
_cell.angle_gamma   90.00
#
_symmetry.space_group_name_H-M   'P 1'
#
loop_
_entity.id
_entity.type
_entity.pdbx_description
1 polymer ?
#
loop_
_entity_poly.entity_id
_entity_poly.type
_entity_poly.pdbx_seq_one_letter_code
_entity_poly.pdbx_strand_id
1 'polypeptide(L)' 'MDDQTISRLRLMLGVPVDRIEERGGTVVVYVPADKVGRAIGQGGAVVRAAELVLGVKLEIRPSS' A
#
# COMPACT_ATOMS: atom_id res chain seq x y z
N MET A 1 -0.35 -12.55 -4.26
CA MET A 1 -1.45 -11.66 -4.71
C MET A 1 -1.71 -11.77 -6.21
N ASP A 2 -2.97 -11.65 -6.65
CA ASP A 2 -3.33 -11.57 -8.08
C ASP A 2 -3.17 -10.14 -8.66
N ASP A 3 -3.14 -10.05 -9.99
CA ASP A 3 -2.93 -8.78 -10.72
C ASP A 3 -4.05 -7.76 -10.49
N GLN A 4 -5.30 -8.23 -10.25
CA GLN A 4 -6.43 -7.34 -9.97
C GLN A 4 -6.27 -6.64 -8.62
N THR A 5 -5.86 -7.38 -7.59
CA THR A 5 -5.61 -6.87 -6.24
C THR A 5 -4.46 -5.87 -6.26
N ILE A 6 -3.37 -6.16 -6.98
CA ILE A 6 -2.24 -5.23 -7.15
C ILE A 6 -2.70 -3.94 -7.84
N SER A 7 -3.48 -4.05 -8.91
CA SER A 7 -3.99 -2.89 -9.64
C SER A 7 -4.89 -2.02 -8.77
N ARG A 8 -5.77 -2.65 -7.98
CA ARG A 8 -6.67 -1.96 -7.07
C ARG A 8 -5.93 -1.29 -5.92
N LEU A 9 -4.91 -1.94 -5.35
CA LEU A 9 -4.06 -1.36 -4.31
C LEU A 9 -3.36 -0.09 -4.81
N ARG A 10 -2.79 -0.13 -6.02
CA ARG A 10 -2.15 1.05 -6.64
C ARG A 10 -3.10 2.22 -6.80
N LEU A 11 -4.34 1.96 -7.23
CA LEU A 11 -5.37 2.99 -7.35
C LEU A 11 -5.77 3.58 -5.99
N MET A 12 -5.95 2.74 -4.97
CA MET A 12 -6.37 3.17 -3.64
C MET A 12 -5.32 4.03 -2.91
N LEU A 13 -4.03 3.71 -3.06
CA LEU A 13 -2.94 4.46 -2.43
C LEU A 13 -2.78 5.87 -3.01
N GLY A 14 -3.20 6.10 -4.27
CA GLY A 14 -3.18 7.41 -4.91
C GLY A 14 -1.79 8.05 -5.00
N VAL A 15 -0.74 7.22 -4.99
CA VAL A 15 0.67 7.59 -5.13
C VAL A 15 1.39 6.58 -6.01
N PRO A 16 2.54 6.94 -6.62
CA PRO A 16 3.42 5.99 -7.28
C PRO A 16 3.85 4.86 -6.32
N VAL A 17 3.82 3.63 -6.82
CA VAL A 17 4.29 2.43 -6.11
C VAL A 17 5.47 1.85 -6.86
N ASP A 18 6.61 1.80 -6.20
CA ASP A 18 7.87 1.33 -6.80
C ASP A 18 7.97 -0.18 -6.74
N ARG A 19 7.57 -0.79 -5.61
CA ARG A 19 7.64 -2.23 -5.38
C ARG A 19 6.58 -2.70 -4.41
N ILE A 20 6.11 -3.93 -4.59
CA ILE A 20 5.20 -4.63 -3.66
C ILE A 20 5.81 -5.98 -3.33
N GLU A 21 5.86 -6.34 -2.05
CA GLU A 21 6.35 -7.62 -1.56
C GLU A 21 5.33 -8.24 -0.62
N GLU A 22 5.20 -9.57 -0.64
CA GLU A 22 4.37 -10.31 0.31
C GLU A 22 5.30 -10.97 1.35
N ARG A 23 5.15 -10.62 2.63
CA ARG A 23 5.96 -11.11 3.75
C ARG A 23 5.07 -11.61 4.87
N GLY A 24 4.94 -12.92 5.01
CA GLY A 24 4.26 -13.55 6.16
C GLY A 24 2.79 -13.12 6.33
N GLY A 25 2.07 -12.90 5.23
CA GLY A 25 0.67 -12.43 5.26
C GLY A 25 0.49 -10.90 5.29
N THR A 26 1.60 -10.15 5.31
CA THR A 26 1.61 -8.70 5.16
C THR A 26 2.14 -8.30 3.79
N VAL A 27 1.43 -7.40 3.12
CA VAL A 27 1.82 -6.80 1.85
C VAL A 27 2.60 -5.52 2.14
N VAL A 28 3.90 -5.55 1.87
CA VAL A 28 4.79 -4.41 2.03
C VAL A 28 4.81 -3.62 0.72
N VAL A 29 4.42 -2.35 0.78
CA VAL A 29 4.38 -1.45 -0.36
C VAL A 29 5.47 -0.40 -0.21
N TYR A 30 6.37 -0.37 -1.19
CA TYR A 30 7.43 0.63 -1.28
C TYR A 30 6.96 1.78 -2.16
N VAL A 31 7.00 2.98 -1.59
CA VAL A 31 6.63 4.23 -2.26
C VAL A 31 7.75 5.26 -2.07
N PRO A 32 7.86 6.29 -2.93
CA PRO A 32 8.85 7.34 -2.74
C PRO A 32 8.76 7.95 -1.33
N ALA A 33 9.92 8.25 -0.72
CA ALA A 33 9.99 8.68 0.68
C ALA A 33 9.13 9.93 0.97
N ASP A 34 9.02 10.85 0.01
CA ASP A 34 8.19 12.05 0.09
C ASP A 34 6.68 11.78 -0.02
N LYS A 35 6.29 10.57 -0.41
CA LYS A 35 4.89 10.14 -0.58
C LYS A 35 4.37 9.21 0.51
N VAL A 36 5.22 8.75 1.44
CA VAL A 36 4.83 7.83 2.52
C VAL A 36 3.63 8.35 3.31
N GLY A 37 3.67 9.60 3.76
CA GLY A 37 2.55 10.19 4.53
C GLY A 37 1.23 10.23 3.75
N ARG A 38 1.31 10.51 2.44
CA ARG A 38 0.13 10.51 1.55
C ARG A 38 -0.41 9.10 1.31
N ALA A 39 0.46 8.12 1.12
CA ALA A 39 0.08 6.71 0.97
C ALA A 39 -0.62 6.16 2.23
N ILE A 40 -0.19 6.62 3.41
CA ILE A 40 -0.81 6.25 4.70
C ILE A 40 -2.17 6.95 4.88
N GLY A 41 -2.26 8.22 4.48
CA GLY A 41 -3.43 9.07 4.71
C GLY A 41 -3.55 9.55 6.15
N GLN A 42 -4.45 10.50 6.40
CA GLN A 42 -4.65 11.07 7.74
C GLN A 42 -5.02 9.97 8.75
N GLY A 43 -4.22 9.81 9.80
CA GLY A 43 -4.43 8.78 10.83
C GLY A 43 -4.42 7.34 10.30
N GLY A 44 -3.82 7.08 9.13
CA GLY A 44 -3.83 5.76 8.50
C GLY A 44 -5.10 5.41 7.73
N ALA A 45 -5.96 6.39 7.43
CA ALA A 45 -7.26 6.14 6.79
C ALA A 45 -7.16 5.42 5.45
N VAL A 46 -6.19 5.78 4.59
CA VAL A 46 -6.02 5.16 3.27
C VAL A 46 -5.60 3.70 3.40
N VAL A 47 -4.58 3.44 4.23
CA VAL A 47 -4.12 2.07 4.50
C VAL A 47 -5.23 1.22 5.10
N ARG A 48 -5.94 1.71 6.12
CA ARG A 48 -7.06 0.97 6.74
C ARG A 48 -8.18 0.65 5.76
N ALA A 49 -8.52 1.60 4.88
CA ALA A 49 -9.52 1.38 3.85
C ALA A 49 -9.05 0.32 2.84
N ALA A 50 -7.78 0.38 2.41
CA ALA A 50 -7.21 -0.61 1.50
C ALA A 50 -7.14 -2.01 2.14
N GLU A 51 -6.72 -2.12 3.41
CA GLU A 51 -6.75 -3.39 4.15
C GLU A 51 -8.17 -3.98 4.20
N LEU A 52 -9.17 -3.16 4.51
CA LEU A 52 -10.56 -3.60 4.63
C LEU A 52 -11.14 -4.06 3.29
N VAL A 53 -10.91 -3.29 2.21
CA VAL A 53 -11.47 -3.57 0.89
C VAL A 53 -10.79 -4.77 0.22
N LEU A 54 -9.48 -4.92 0.43
CA LEU A 54 -8.69 -5.96 -0.22
C LEU A 54 -8.52 -7.21 0.64
N GLY A 55 -8.86 -7.15 1.93
CA GLY A 55 -8.71 -8.27 2.86
C GLY A 55 -7.25 -8.64 3.13
N VAL A 56 -6.32 -7.67 3.02
CA VAL A 56 -4.88 -7.88 3.23
C VAL A 56 -4.35 -6.99 4.34
N LYS A 57 -3.20 -7.35 4.93
CA LYS A 57 -2.45 -6.45 5.81
C LYS A 57 -1.44 -5.64 5.01
N LEU A 58 -1.30 -4.36 5.32
CA LEU A 58 -0.47 -3.43 4.57
C LEU A 58 0.58 -2.77 5.46
N GLU A 59 1.79 -2.70 4.93
CA GLU A 59 2.90 -1.95 5.52
C GLU A 59 3.49 -1.01 4.47
N ILE A 60 3.48 0.29 4.73
CA ILE A 60 4.07 1.29 3.83
C ILE A 60 5.51 1.55 4.24
N ARG A 61 6.43 1.42 3.29
CA ARG A 61 7.86 1.72 3.48
C ARG A 61 8.35 2.72 2.43
N PRO A 62 9.30 3.59 2.78
CA PRO A 62 9.99 4.39 1.78
C PRO A 62 10.82 3.47 0.87
N SER A 63 10.78 3.71 -0.44
CA SER A 63 11.80 3.25 -1.37
C SER A 63 13.09 4.05 -1.13
N SER A 64 14.23 3.36 -1.17
CA SER A 64 15.56 3.96 -1.14
C SER A 64 16.02 4.30 -2.55
#